data_AF-C5FJT0-F1
#
_entry.id   AF-C5FJT0-F1
#
_cell.length_a   1.000
_cell.length_b   1.000
_cell.length_c   1.000
_cell.angle_alpha   90.00
_cell.angle_beta   90.00
_cell.angle_gamma   90.00
#
_symmetry.space_group_name_H-M   'P 1'
#
loop_
_entity.id
_entity.type
_entity.pdbx_description
1 polymer ?
#
loop_
_entity_poly.entity_id
_entity_poly.type
_entity_poly.pdbx_seq_one_letter_code
_entity_poly.pdbx_strand_id
1 'polypeptide(L)'
;MASGLLIDPMRLLRLAPLISSTGSVMYSTCELIMNSAFLHPAVRREADVVLPRWFKTVFQSGVTIVIGLITITTSTSLANIYFSYDNNSSITEGIMALPFSAKMYALGVTCALGHLTFIPWVSQPIEHLKENTSKRGGSAEMEDWLSVHRIRWTLADFPAWVAFFLAVLTFEGTL
;
A
#
# COMPACT_ATOMS: atom_id res chain seq x y z
N MET A 1 8.62 14.50 25.76
CA MET A 1 7.55 15.32 25.15
C MET A 1 6.90 14.60 23.97
N ALA A 2 6.45 13.36 24.15
CA ALA A 2 5.75 12.57 23.13
C ALA A 2 4.26 12.35 23.45
N SER A 3 3.83 12.68 24.68
CA SER A 3 2.46 12.44 25.16
C SER A 3 1.41 13.29 24.45
N GLY A 4 1.72 14.53 24.05
CA GLY A 4 0.78 15.36 23.29
C GLY A 4 0.43 14.81 21.90
N LEU A 5 1.33 14.00 21.30
CA LEU A 5 1.17 13.46 19.95
C LEU A 5 0.16 12.29 19.89
N LEU A 6 0.00 11.55 21.00
CA LEU A 6 -0.93 10.43 21.13
C LEU A 6 -2.24 10.81 21.85
N ILE A 7 -2.30 11.97 22.49
CA ILE A 7 -3.47 12.42 23.29
C ILE A 7 -4.41 13.31 22.47
N ASP A 8 -3.95 13.95 21.38
CA ASP A 8 -4.81 14.72 20.47
C ASP A 8 -5.35 13.82 19.33
N PRO A 9 -6.65 13.49 19.33
CA PRO A 9 -7.24 12.61 18.33
C PRO A 9 -7.16 13.18 16.92
N MET A 10 -7.14 14.50 16.75
CA MET A 10 -7.11 15.14 15.44
C MET A 10 -5.71 15.10 14.85
N ARG A 11 -4.66 15.29 15.67
CA ARG A 11 -3.27 15.08 15.24
C ARG A 11 -3.05 13.62 14.84
N LEU A 12 -3.56 12.68 15.65
CA LEU A 12 -3.46 11.26 15.33
C LEU A 12 -4.18 10.92 14.02
N LEU A 13 -5.38 11.46 13.81
CA LEU A 13 -6.14 11.28 12.57
C LEU A 13 -5.38 11.79 11.34
N ARG A 14 -4.71 12.95 11.44
CA ARG A 14 -3.89 13.53 10.37
C ARG A 14 -2.63 12.72 10.07
N LEU A 15 -1.99 12.17 11.10
CA LEU A 15 -0.78 11.36 10.93
C LEU A 15 -1.08 9.93 10.47
N ALA A 16 -2.27 9.40 10.77
CA ALA A 16 -2.62 8.00 10.51
C ALA A 16 -2.41 7.57 9.05
N PRO A 17 -2.83 8.33 8.01
CA PRO A 17 -2.56 7.98 6.61
C PRO A 17 -1.08 7.81 6.27
N LEU A 18 -0.22 8.70 6.80
CA LEU A 18 1.21 8.63 6.57
C LEU A 18 1.82 7.42 7.30
N ILE A 19 1.42 7.17 8.54
CA ILE A 19 1.92 6.02 9.32
C ILE A 19 1.51 4.70 8.64
N SER A 20 0.25 4.54 8.27
CA SER A 20 -0.23 3.31 7.64
C SER A 20 0.34 3.12 6.22
N SER A 21 0.45 4.18 5.42
CA SER A 21 1.11 4.10 4.10
C SER A 21 2.61 3.84 4.19
N THR A 22 3.29 4.33 5.23
CA THR A 22 4.68 3.96 5.52
C THR A 22 4.79 2.46 5.79
N GLY A 23 3.83 1.90 6.54
CA GLY A 23 3.68 0.46 6.72
C GLY A 23 3.53 -0.28 5.39
N SER A 24 2.69 0.23 4.47
CA SER A 24 2.49 -0.37 3.15
C SER A 24 3.76 -0.36 2.29
N VAL A 25 4.47 0.76 2.22
CA VAL A 25 5.73 0.86 1.47
C VAL A 25 6.79 -0.04 2.08
N MET A 26 6.95 -0.04 3.41
CA MET A 26 7.91 -0.91 4.08
C MET A 26 7.61 -2.39 3.83
N TYR A 27 6.36 -2.81 4.04
CA TYR A 27 5.93 -4.19 3.84
C TYR A 27 6.17 -4.65 2.40
N SER A 28 5.75 -3.84 1.41
CA SER A 28 5.93 -4.16 -0.01
C SER A 28 7.40 -4.15 -0.45
N THR A 29 8.26 -3.31 0.13
CA THR A 29 9.71 -3.35 -0.07
C THR A 29 10.32 -4.62 0.52
N CYS A 30 9.91 -5.02 1.73
CA CYS A 30 10.33 -6.29 2.33
C CYS A 30 9.90 -7.49 1.48
N GLU A 31 8.66 -7.51 0.98
CA GLU A 31 8.19 -8.55 0.06
C GLU A 31 9.04 -8.60 -1.21
N LEU A 32 9.38 -7.45 -1.79
CA LEU A 32 10.24 -7.38 -2.98
C LEU A 32 11.62 -7.98 -2.71
N ILE A 33 12.27 -7.59 -1.61
CA ILE A 33 13.61 -8.06 -1.23
C ILE A 33 13.60 -9.56 -0.91
N MET A 34 12.72 -9.99 0.00
CA MET A 34 12.66 -11.37 0.47
C MET A 34 12.30 -12.33 -0.66
N ASN A 35 11.29 -11.99 -1.47
CA ASN A 35 10.86 -12.88 -2.54
C ASN A 35 11.84 -12.88 -3.73
N SER A 36 12.54 -11.77 -4.00
CA SER A 36 13.58 -11.74 -5.03
C SER A 36 14.76 -12.65 -4.68
N ALA A 37 15.02 -12.92 -3.39
CA ALA A 37 16.08 -13.83 -2.97
C ALA A 37 15.88 -15.26 -3.50
N PHE A 38 14.63 -15.71 -3.63
CA PHE A 38 14.31 -17.02 -4.21
C PHE A 38 14.59 -17.12 -5.72
N LEU A 39 14.77 -15.99 -6.40
CA LEU A 39 15.11 -15.96 -7.83
C LEU A 39 16.63 -16.01 -8.08
N HIS A 40 17.44 -15.96 -7.03
CA HIS A 40 18.89 -15.95 -7.17
C HIS A 40 19.37 -17.28 -7.79
N PRO A 41 20.23 -17.26 -8.83
CA PRO A 41 20.61 -18.48 -9.57
C PRO A 41 21.15 -19.61 -8.70
N ALA A 42 21.88 -19.26 -7.62
CA ALA A 42 22.47 -20.24 -6.71
C ALA A 42 21.47 -21.05 -5.87
N VAL A 43 20.22 -20.59 -5.75
CA VAL A 43 19.18 -21.26 -4.93
C VAL A 43 17.90 -21.53 -5.69
N ARG A 44 17.82 -21.16 -6.98
CA ARG A 44 16.57 -21.17 -7.76
C ARG A 44 15.95 -22.57 -7.87
N ARG A 45 16.78 -23.60 -8.03
CA ARG A 45 16.34 -24.99 -8.12
C ARG A 45 15.72 -25.47 -6.81
N GLU A 46 16.35 -25.16 -5.69
CA GLU A 46 15.87 -25.47 -4.35
C GLU A 46 14.62 -24.64 -4.02
N ALA A 47 14.60 -23.38 -4.47
CA ALA A 47 13.47 -22.49 -4.33
C ALA A 47 12.23 -23.03 -5.04
N ASP A 48 12.33 -23.59 -6.25
CA ASP A 48 11.18 -24.18 -6.95
C ASP A 48 10.45 -25.25 -6.13
N VAL A 49 11.17 -25.98 -5.28
CA VAL A 49 10.61 -27.01 -4.38
C VAL A 49 9.95 -26.38 -3.15
N VAL A 50 10.56 -25.32 -2.60
CA VAL A 50 10.15 -24.71 -1.33
C VAL A 50 9.07 -23.64 -1.52
N LEU A 51 9.10 -22.90 -2.62
CA LEU A 51 8.30 -21.70 -2.85
C LEU A 51 6.80 -21.93 -2.69
N PRO A 52 6.20 -22.98 -3.28
CA PRO A 52 4.76 -23.18 -3.17
C PRO A 52 4.31 -23.35 -1.71
N ARG A 53 5.12 -24.06 -0.92
CA ARG A 53 4.85 -24.26 0.52
C ARG A 53 5.05 -22.97 1.30
N TRP A 54 6.17 -22.29 1.08
CA TRP A 54 6.46 -20.98 1.68
C TRP A 54 5.33 -19.98 1.42
N PHE A 55 4.97 -19.82 0.14
CA PHE A 55 3.96 -18.88 -0.31
C PHE A 55 2.60 -19.21 0.28
N LYS A 56 2.18 -20.48 0.25
CA LYS A 56 0.93 -20.93 0.90
C LYS A 56 0.88 -20.61 2.40
N THR A 57 2.03 -20.69 3.09
CA THR A 57 2.12 -20.36 4.53
C THR A 57 2.00 -18.87 4.81
N VAL A 58 2.66 -18.02 4.03
CA VAL A 58 2.76 -16.57 4.34
C VAL A 58 1.69 -15.72 3.65
N PHE A 59 1.15 -16.18 2.53
CA PHE A 59 0.29 -15.38 1.66
C PHE A 59 -0.94 -14.81 2.38
N GLN A 60 -1.64 -15.64 3.17
CA GLN A 60 -2.84 -15.19 3.85
C GLN A 60 -2.54 -14.10 4.88
N SER A 61 -1.44 -14.24 5.63
CA SER A 61 -0.97 -13.20 6.55
C SER A 61 -0.62 -11.91 5.82
N GLY A 62 0.04 -12.02 4.66
CA GLY A 62 0.34 -10.86 3.82
C GLY A 62 -0.93 -10.13 3.33
N VAL A 63 -1.93 -10.88 2.85
CA VAL A 63 -3.24 -10.31 2.46
C VAL A 63 -3.90 -9.60 3.64
N THR A 64 -3.88 -10.19 4.84
CA THR A 64 -4.44 -9.54 6.03
C THR A 64 -3.73 -8.21 6.36
N ILE A 65 -2.40 -8.18 6.26
CA ILE A 65 -1.62 -6.95 6.48
C ILE A 65 -1.98 -5.89 5.44
N VAL A 66 -2.00 -6.24 4.15
CA VAL A 66 -2.32 -5.31 3.06
C VAL A 66 -3.74 -4.74 3.20
N ILE A 67 -4.73 -5.59 3.49
CA ILE A 67 -6.12 -5.16 3.70
C ILE A 67 -6.21 -4.24 4.93
N GLY A 68 -5.56 -4.60 6.04
CA GLY A 68 -5.55 -3.76 7.24
C GLY A 68 -4.98 -2.37 6.96
N LEU A 69 -3.81 -2.30 6.31
CA LEU A 69 -3.13 -1.05 6.00
C LEU A 69 -3.90 -0.19 5.00
N ILE A 70 -4.45 -0.77 3.92
CA ILE A 70 -5.24 0.00 2.95
C ILE A 70 -6.54 0.52 3.56
N THR A 71 -7.21 -0.26 4.42
CA THR A 71 -8.42 0.17 5.13
C THR A 71 -8.12 1.32 6.08
N ILE A 72 -7.08 1.23 6.90
CA ILE A 72 -6.68 2.32 7.82
C ILE A 72 -6.31 3.57 7.01
N THR A 73 -5.46 3.42 5.99
CA THR A 73 -5.01 4.54 5.14
C THR A 73 -6.20 5.25 4.49
N THR A 74 -7.11 4.48 3.87
CA THR A 74 -8.25 5.02 3.13
C THR A 74 -9.25 5.68 4.07
N SER A 75 -9.66 5.01 5.14
CA SER A 75 -10.67 5.54 6.07
C SER A 75 -10.21 6.82 6.76
N THR A 76 -8.98 6.87 7.25
CA THR A 76 -8.44 8.05 7.93
C THR A 76 -8.19 9.21 6.97
N SER A 77 -7.78 8.94 5.72
CA SER A 77 -7.62 9.98 4.71
C SER A 77 -8.96 10.58 4.28
N LEU A 78 -9.98 9.74 4.06
CA LEU A 78 -11.34 10.21 3.76
C LEU A 78 -11.89 11.07 4.90
N ALA A 79 -11.63 10.73 6.15
CA ALA A 79 -11.99 11.56 7.29
C ALA A 79 -11.26 12.92 7.28
N ASN A 80 -9.96 12.96 6.96
CA ASN A 80 -9.22 14.22 6.82
C ASN A 80 -9.77 15.11 5.70
N ILE A 81 -10.16 14.52 4.56
CA ILE A 81 -10.81 15.24 3.45
C ILE A 81 -12.16 15.78 3.90
N TYR A 82 -12.98 14.95 4.55
CA TYR A 82 -14.30 15.32 5.05
C TYR A 82 -14.23 16.50 6.03
N PHE A 83 -13.30 16.49 6.99
CA PHE A 83 -13.12 17.60 7.93
C PHE A 83 -12.54 18.87 7.29
N SER A 84 -11.99 18.77 6.07
CA SER A 84 -11.48 19.92 5.30
C SER A 84 -12.49 20.45 4.28
N TYR A 85 -13.63 19.78 4.12
CA TYR A 85 -14.64 20.09 3.12
C TYR A 85 -15.65 21.13 3.64
N ASP A 86 -15.91 22.17 2.85
CA ASP A 86 -16.96 23.15 3.15
C ASP A 86 -18.34 22.63 2.70
N ASN A 87 -19.19 22.29 3.67
CA ASN A 87 -20.51 21.70 3.43
C ASN A 87 -21.54 22.67 2.81
N ASN A 88 -21.25 23.97 2.75
CA ASN A 88 -22.15 24.95 2.14
C ASN A 88 -21.89 25.16 0.64
N SER A 89 -20.80 24.60 0.12
CA SER A 89 -20.41 24.71 -1.28
C SER A 89 -20.95 23.53 -2.12
N SER A 90 -21.20 23.75 -3.41
CA SER A 90 -21.48 22.63 -4.33
C SER A 90 -20.28 21.67 -4.38
N ILE A 91 -20.50 20.40 -4.77
CA ILE A 91 -19.42 19.37 -4.80
C ILE A 91 -18.19 19.85 -5.58
N THR A 92 -18.43 20.45 -6.76
CA THR A 92 -17.35 20.93 -7.62
C THR A 92 -16.58 22.08 -6.97
N GLU A 93 -17.28 23.04 -6.38
CA GLU A 93 -16.66 24.19 -5.68
C GLU A 93 -15.91 23.74 -4.43
N GLY A 94 -16.51 22.86 -3.64
CA GLY A 94 -15.92 22.31 -2.42
C GLY A 94 -14.62 21.56 -2.69
N ILE A 95 -14.56 20.73 -3.75
CA ILE A 95 -13.33 20.02 -4.15
C ILE A 95 -12.25 21.01 -4.61
N MET A 96 -12.62 22.03 -5.39
CA MET A 96 -11.66 23.02 -5.89
C MET A 96 -11.12 23.90 -4.76
N ALA A 97 -11.95 24.20 -3.77
CA ALA A 97 -11.61 25.00 -2.60
C ALA A 97 -10.83 24.23 -1.51
N LEU A 98 -10.68 22.90 -1.64
CA LEU A 98 -9.92 22.11 -0.66
C LEU A 98 -8.50 22.68 -0.46
N PRO A 99 -8.02 22.75 0.80
CA PRO A 99 -6.64 23.10 1.07
C PRO A 99 -5.69 22.09 0.41
N PHE A 100 -4.46 22.50 0.15
CA PHE A 100 -3.47 21.66 -0.52
C PHE A 100 -3.27 20.31 0.18
N SER A 101 -3.24 20.30 1.53
CA SER A 101 -3.15 19.08 2.34
C SER A 101 -4.31 18.10 2.07
N ALA A 102 -5.55 18.59 1.96
CA ALA A 102 -6.72 17.76 1.64
C ALA A 102 -6.68 17.20 0.22
N LYS A 103 -6.19 17.98 -0.75
CA LYS A 103 -5.95 17.49 -2.13
C LYS A 103 -4.89 16.39 -2.15
N MET A 104 -3.85 16.51 -1.32
CA MET A 104 -2.82 15.48 -1.18
C MET A 104 -3.36 14.21 -0.51
N TYR A 105 -4.24 14.31 0.50
CA TYR A 105 -4.96 13.13 1.01
C TYR A 105 -5.80 12.46 -0.08
N ALA A 106 -6.50 13.22 -0.92
CA ALA A 106 -7.31 12.68 -2.01
C ALA A 106 -6.46 11.97 -3.08
N LEU A 107 -5.33 12.56 -3.46
CA LEU A 107 -4.35 11.94 -4.34
C LEU A 107 -3.80 10.65 -3.72
N GLY A 108 -3.41 10.69 -2.44
CA GLY A 108 -2.88 9.54 -1.73
C GLY A 108 -3.87 8.37 -1.67
N VAL A 109 -5.15 8.64 -1.37
CA VAL A 109 -6.23 7.62 -1.40
C VAL A 109 -6.38 7.04 -2.80
N THR A 110 -6.38 7.89 -3.82
CA THR A 110 -6.51 7.45 -5.22
C THR A 110 -5.39 6.50 -5.60
N CYS A 111 -4.14 6.84 -5.28
CA CYS A 111 -2.99 5.97 -5.51
C CYS A 111 -3.04 4.70 -4.66
N ALA A 112 -3.43 4.79 -3.37
CA ALA A 112 -3.53 3.65 -2.47
C ALA A 112 -4.59 2.64 -2.93
N LEU A 113 -5.77 3.10 -3.36
CA LEU A 113 -6.79 2.24 -3.96
C LEU A 113 -6.38 1.74 -5.35
N GLY A 114 -5.59 2.53 -6.08
CA GLY A 114 -4.93 2.13 -7.33
C GLY A 114 -4.09 0.86 -7.19
N HIS A 115 -3.58 0.53 -6.00
CA HIS A 115 -2.96 -0.76 -5.71
C HIS A 115 -3.84 -1.95 -6.15
N LEU A 116 -5.15 -1.86 -5.88
CA LEU A 116 -6.11 -2.95 -6.11
C LEU A 116 -6.38 -3.17 -7.61
N THR A 117 -6.08 -2.19 -8.46
CA THR A 117 -6.27 -2.38 -9.90
C THR A 117 -5.31 -3.43 -10.46
N PHE A 118 -4.20 -3.74 -9.79
CA PHE A 118 -3.21 -4.71 -10.25
C PHE A 118 -3.61 -6.18 -10.02
N ILE A 119 -4.71 -6.45 -9.30
CA ILE A 119 -5.19 -7.80 -8.97
C ILE A 119 -5.31 -8.73 -10.20
N PRO A 120 -5.87 -8.30 -11.35
CA PRO A 120 -5.99 -9.16 -12.53
C PRO A 120 -4.66 -9.68 -13.08
N TRP A 121 -3.56 -8.95 -12.87
CA TRP A 121 -2.23 -9.32 -13.37
C TRP A 121 -1.46 -10.21 -12.41
N VAL A 122 -1.83 -10.24 -11.12
CA VAL A 122 -1.15 -11.05 -10.11
C VAL A 122 -1.91 -12.32 -9.74
N SER A 123 -3.21 -12.39 -10.04
CA SER A 123 -4.09 -13.50 -9.61
C SER A 123 -3.61 -14.86 -10.11
N GLN A 124 -3.25 -14.97 -11.39
CA GLN A 124 -2.80 -16.23 -12.00
C GLN A 124 -1.46 -16.73 -11.41
N PRO A 125 -0.37 -15.93 -11.38
CA PRO A 125 0.87 -16.35 -10.71
C PRO A 125 0.67 -16.77 -9.25
N ILE A 126 -0.17 -16.03 -8.51
CA ILE A 126 -0.52 -16.35 -7.11
C ILE A 126 -1.20 -17.72 -7.02
N GLU A 127 -2.16 -18.00 -7.89
CA GLU A 127 -2.89 -19.27 -7.90
C GLU A 127 -1.94 -20.44 -8.23
N HIS A 128 -1.10 -20.29 -9.25
CA HIS A 128 -0.11 -21.30 -9.61
C HIS A 128 0.89 -21.58 -8.48
N LEU A 129 1.32 -20.54 -7.75
CA LEU A 129 2.18 -20.67 -6.58
C LEU A 129 1.50 -21.39 -5.42
N LYS A 130 0.26 -21.00 -5.10
CA LYS A 130 -0.49 -21.56 -3.97
C LYS A 130 -0.86 -23.03 -4.18
N GLU A 131 -1.31 -23.35 -5.39
CA GLU A 131 -1.77 -24.70 -5.74
C GLU A 131 -0.66 -25.59 -6.28
N ASN A 132 0.56 -25.05 -6.43
CA ASN A 132 1.72 -25.75 -6.98
C ASN A 132 1.43 -26.41 -8.35
N THR A 133 0.80 -25.66 -9.25
CA THR A 133 0.36 -26.16 -10.57
C THR A 133 1.24 -25.68 -11.73
N SER A 134 2.25 -24.84 -11.46
CA SER A 134 3.12 -24.31 -12.51
C SER A 134 3.99 -25.39 -13.15
N LYS A 135 3.93 -25.45 -14.49
CA LYS A 135 4.84 -26.27 -15.30
C LYS A 135 6.23 -25.64 -15.45
N ARG A 136 6.37 -24.33 -15.16
CA ARG A 136 7.61 -23.56 -15.28
C ARG A 136 8.41 -23.52 -13.97
N GLY A 137 7.85 -24.05 -12.88
CA GLY A 137 8.42 -23.99 -11.53
C GLY A 137 7.95 -22.75 -10.76
N GLY A 138 7.96 -22.83 -9.43
CA GLY A 138 7.50 -21.74 -8.57
C GLY A 138 8.29 -20.45 -8.74
N SER A 139 9.60 -20.52 -8.98
CA SER A 139 10.44 -19.35 -9.22
C SER A 139 10.02 -18.55 -10.46
N ALA A 140 9.53 -19.20 -11.51
CA ALA A 140 9.03 -18.52 -12.70
C ALA A 140 7.73 -17.75 -12.41
N GLU A 141 6.79 -18.34 -11.68
CA GLU A 141 5.56 -17.63 -11.27
C GLU A 141 5.86 -16.48 -10.30
N MET A 142 6.85 -16.67 -9.42
CA MET A 142 7.31 -15.61 -8.52
C MET A 142 7.97 -14.45 -9.26
N GLU A 143 8.72 -14.74 -10.33
CA GLU A 143 9.29 -13.73 -11.20
C GLU A 143 8.19 -12.92 -11.92
N ASP A 144 7.17 -13.60 -12.44
CA ASP A 144 6.01 -12.96 -13.07
C ASP A 144 5.27 -12.08 -12.05
N TRP A 145 5.00 -12.59 -10.85
CA TRP A 145 4.39 -11.80 -9.76
C TRP A 145 5.24 -10.58 -9.36
N LEU A 146 6.55 -10.76 -9.16
CA LEU A 146 7.47 -9.69 -8.78
C LEU A 146 7.59 -8.61 -9.86
N SER A 147 7.45 -8.96 -11.14
CA SER A 147 7.47 -7.98 -12.22
C SER A 147 6.32 -6.97 -12.08
N VAL A 148 5.11 -7.46 -11.82
CA VAL A 148 3.92 -6.63 -11.59
C VAL A 148 4.04 -5.89 -10.25
N HIS A 149 4.54 -6.55 -9.20
CA HIS A 149 4.75 -5.94 -7.88
C HIS A 149 5.65 -4.70 -7.96
N ARG A 150 6.75 -4.73 -8.73
CA ARG A 150 7.64 -3.57 -8.92
C ARG A 150 6.93 -2.39 -9.58
N ILE A 151 6.10 -2.67 -10.59
CA ILE A 151 5.32 -1.65 -11.28
C ILE A 151 4.28 -1.05 -10.33
N ARG A 152 3.51 -1.89 -9.64
CA ARG A 152 2.52 -1.47 -8.63
C ARG A 152 3.17 -0.63 -7.53
N TRP A 153 4.31 -1.05 -7.01
CA TRP A 153 5.06 -0.31 -6.00
C TRP A 153 5.40 1.10 -6.48
N THR A 154 5.88 1.21 -7.72
CA THR A 154 6.31 2.47 -8.32
C THR A 154 5.14 3.40 -8.68
N LEU A 155 4.02 2.85 -9.13
CA LEU A 155 2.89 3.65 -9.65
C LEU A 155 1.77 3.90 -8.62
N ALA A 156 1.66 3.07 -7.59
CA ALA A 156 0.61 3.16 -6.59
C ALA A 156 1.18 3.37 -5.19
N ASP A 157 1.97 2.41 -4.68
CA ASP A 157 2.37 2.38 -3.26
C ASP A 157 3.25 3.58 -2.89
N PHE A 158 4.30 3.85 -3.67
CA PHE A 158 5.24 4.95 -3.41
C PHE A 158 4.63 6.34 -3.65
N PRO A 159 3.91 6.61 -4.77
CA PRO A 159 3.21 7.87 -4.96
C PRO A 159 2.16 8.16 -3.88
N ALA A 160 1.44 7.15 -3.40
CA ALA A 160 0.50 7.31 -2.30
C ALA A 160 1.21 7.82 -1.04
N TRP A 161 2.32 7.18 -0.68
CA TRP A 161 3.14 7.60 0.46
C TRP A 161 3.67 9.03 0.33
N VAL A 162 4.19 9.40 -0.84
CA VAL A 162 4.66 10.78 -1.11
C VAL A 162 3.52 11.78 -0.94
N ALA A 163 2.32 11.48 -1.44
CA ALA A 163 1.16 12.35 -1.29
C ALA A 163 0.79 12.53 0.18
N PHE A 164 0.73 11.45 0.97
CA PHE A 164 0.44 11.57 2.42
C PHE A 164 1.54 12.30 3.19
N PHE A 165 2.81 12.12 2.81
CA PHE A 165 3.92 12.86 3.39
C PHE A 165 3.75 14.37 3.15
N LEU A 166 3.44 14.78 1.91
CA LEU A 166 3.16 16.17 1.58
C LEU A 166 1.91 16.69 2.30
N ALA A 167 0.85 15.89 2.43
CA ALA A 167 -0.36 16.27 3.15
C ALA A 167 -0.06 16.63 4.61
N VAL A 168 0.77 15.82 5.29
CA VAL A 168 1.19 16.06 6.68
C VAL A 168 2.09 17.28 6.78
N LEU A 169 3.04 17.47 5.87
CA LEU A 169 3.96 18.62 5.89
C LEU A 169 3.29 19.97 5.66
N THR A 170 2.21 19.97 4.87
CA THR A 170 1.53 21.20 4.42
C THR A 170 0.22 21.44 5.15
N PHE A 171 -0.08 20.67 6.20
CA PHE A 171 -1.27 20.89 6.99
C PHE A 171 -1.17 22.19 7.78
N GLU A 172 -2.08 23.14 7.51
CA GLU A 172 -2.14 24.41 8.21
C GLU A 172 -2.69 24.23 9.64
N GLY A 173 -1.86 24.54 10.63
CA GLY A 173 -2.11 24.29 12.04
C GLY A 173 -1.09 23.29 12.57
N THR A 174 -0.09 23.80 13.30
CA THR A 174 1.00 23.04 13.91
C THR A 174 0.53 21.69 14.45
N LEU A 175 1.15 20.63 13.90
CA LEU A 175 1.05 19.25 14.40
C LEU A 175 1.27 19.12 15.90
#